data_AF-A0A960G0Y0-F1
#
_entry.id   AF-A0A960G0Y0-F1
#
_cell.length_a   1.000
_cell.length_b   1.000
_cell.length_c   1.000
_cell.angle_alpha   90.00
_cell.angle_beta   90.00
_cell.angle_gamma   90.00
#
_symmetry.space_group_name_H-M   'P 1'
#
loop_
_entity.id
_entity.type
_entity.pdbx_description
1 polymer ?
#
loop_
_entity_poly.entity_id
_entity_poly.type
_entity_poly.pdbx_seq_one_letter_code
_entity_poly.pdbx_strand_id
1 'polypeptide(L)' 'MDDPKNVVTAAKQLKNGDTIDVEGDHLVVFHFCEAYGQVVVDAVSSVSARRFELHYAPDTRISVL' A
#
# COMPACT_ATOMS: atom_id res chain seq x y z
N MET A 1 14.64 10.80 -0.84
CA MET A 1 13.28 11.14 -1.33
C MET A 1 12.96 10.11 -2.38
N ASP A 2 12.10 9.14 -2.05
CA ASP A 2 11.67 8.13 -3.01
C ASP A 2 10.93 8.80 -4.16
N ASP A 3 11.39 8.54 -5.38
CA ASP A 3 10.78 9.06 -6.59
C ASP A 3 9.35 8.50 -6.67
N PRO A 4 8.31 9.33 -6.81
CA PRO A 4 6.91 8.87 -6.74
C PRO A 4 6.58 7.86 -7.84
N LYS A 5 7.29 7.87 -8.98
CA LYS A 5 7.18 6.81 -9.99
C LYS A 5 7.66 5.46 -9.49
N ASN A 6 8.70 5.45 -8.64
CA ASN A 6 9.28 4.23 -8.09
C ASN A 6 8.33 3.57 -7.07
N VAL A 7 7.58 4.38 -6.30
CA VAL A 7 6.62 3.89 -5.30
C VAL A 7 5.43 3.18 -5.96
N VAL A 8 4.87 3.73 -7.04
CA VAL A 8 3.78 3.07 -7.77
C VAL A 8 4.27 1.78 -8.45
N THR A 9 5.47 1.78 -9.04
CA THR A 9 6.06 0.57 -9.62
C THR A 9 6.30 -0.51 -8.57
N ALA A 10 6.79 -0.15 -7.38
CA ALA A 10 6.95 -1.08 -6.26
C ALA A 10 5.59 -1.61 -5.78
N ALA A 11 4.59 -0.74 -5.63
CA ALA A 11 3.25 -1.14 -5.22
C ALA A 11 2.60 -2.13 -6.20
N LYS A 12 2.84 -1.98 -7.51
CA LYS A 12 2.36 -2.93 -8.55
C LYS A 12 2.96 -4.32 -8.46
N GLN A 13 4.07 -4.51 -7.73
CA GLN A 13 4.67 -5.83 -7.54
C GLN A 13 4.09 -6.57 -6.33
N LEU A 14 3.30 -5.89 -5.50
CA LEU A 14 2.67 -6.48 -4.31
C LEU A 14 1.61 -7.52 -4.68
N LYS A 15 1.52 -8.54 -3.84
CA LYS A 15 0.57 -9.65 -3.95
C LYS A 15 -0.10 -9.91 -2.61
N ASN A 16 -1.20 -10.64 -2.65
CA ASN A 16 -1.87 -11.08 -1.42
C ASN A 16 -0.91 -11.92 -0.57
N GLY A 17 -0.81 -11.59 0.71
CA GLY A 17 0.09 -12.19 1.68
C GLY A 17 1.43 -11.47 1.83
N ASP A 18 1.77 -10.53 0.94
CA ASP A 18 2.97 -9.70 1.11
C ASP A 18 2.82 -8.80 2.34
N THR A 19 3.94 -8.43 2.94
CA THR A 19 3.99 -7.54 4.10
C THR A 19 4.58 -6.20 3.70
N ILE A 20 3.95 -5.11 4.13
CA ILE A 20 4.36 -3.73 3.92
C ILE A 20 4.66 -3.12 5.28
N ASP A 21 5.81 -2.45 5.39
CA ASP A 21 6.18 -1.70 6.57
C ASP A 21 5.74 -0.24 6.44
N VAL A 22 4.83 0.19 7.32
CA VAL A 22 4.33 1.57 7.38
C VAL A 22 4.49 2.10 8.79
N GLU A 23 5.36 3.09 8.98
CA GLU A 23 5.61 3.75 10.28
C GLU A 23 5.93 2.78 11.44
N GLY A 24 6.52 1.62 11.13
CA GLY A 24 6.86 0.59 12.10
C GLY A 24 5.73 -0.43 12.38
N ASP A 25 4.60 -0.33 11.69
CA ASP A 25 3.59 -1.39 11.65
C ASP A 25 3.80 -2.30 10.43
N HIS A 26 3.52 -3.58 10.63
CA HIS A 26 3.64 -4.63 9.61
C HIS A 26 2.25 -4.94 9.07
N LEU A 27 1.94 -4.44 7.88
CA LEU A 27 0.65 -4.59 7.23
C LEU A 27 0.68 -5.74 6.23
N VAL A 28 -0.21 -6.72 6.39
CA VAL A 28 -0.35 -7.86 5.48
C VAL A 28 -1.37 -7.54 4.39
N VAL A 29 -0.95 -7.59 3.13
CA VAL A 29 -1.80 -7.31 1.97
C VAL A 29 -2.85 -8.40 1.82
N PHE A 30 -4.12 -8.01 1.82
CA PHE A 30 -5.24 -8.92 1.62
C PHE A 30 -5.86 -8.78 0.24
N HIS A 31 -5.91 -7.57 -0.29
CA HIS A 31 -6.48 -7.30 -1.60
C HIS A 31 -5.75 -6.15 -2.28
N PHE A 32 -5.53 -6.32 -3.58
CA PHE A 32 -4.85 -5.37 -4.45
C PHE A 32 -5.80 -4.98 -5.59
N CYS A 33 -5.95 -3.68 -5.84
CA CYS A 33 -6.77 -3.15 -6.93
C CYS A 33 -6.03 -2.03 -7.66
N GLU A 34 -5.99 -2.09 -8.99
CA GLU A 34 -5.54 -0.97 -9.83
C GLU A 34 -6.76 -0.33 -10.50
N ALA A 35 -7.01 0.96 -10.21
CA ALA A 35 -8.13 1.70 -10.78
C ALA A 35 -7.67 3.10 -11.18
N TYR A 36 -7.99 3.52 -12.42
CA TYR A 36 -7.71 4.87 -12.94
C TYR A 36 -6.25 5.34 -12.81
N GLY A 37 -5.29 4.42 -12.90
CA GLY A 37 -3.86 4.72 -12.78
C GLY A 37 -3.36 4.88 -11.33
N GLN A 38 -4.22 4.59 -10.34
CA GLN A 38 -3.87 4.49 -8.94
C GLN A 38 -3.84 3.03 -8.50
N VAL A 39 -3.02 2.74 -7.51
CA VAL A 39 -2.93 1.42 -6.87
C VAL A 39 -3.49 1.55 -5.46
N VAL A 40 -4.54 0.79 -5.18
CA VAL A 40 -5.17 0.70 -3.87
C VAL A 40 -4.83 -0.66 -3.28
N VAL A 41 -4.26 -0.65 -2.08
CA VAL A 41 -3.87 -1.85 -1.34
C VAL A 41 -4.65 -1.91 -0.05
N ASP A 42 -5.44 -2.96 0.09
CA ASP A 42 -6.13 -3.29 1.31
C ASP A 42 -5.24 -4.21 2.14
N ALA A 43 -4.88 -3.77 3.34
CA ALA A 43 -3.95 -4.48 4.20
C ALA A 43 -4.46 -4.52 5.64
N VAL A 44 -4.01 -5.52 6.39
CA VAL A 44 -4.37 -5.70 7.80
C VAL A 44 -3.11 -5.67 8.65
N SER A 45 -3.08 -4.84 9.68
CA SER A 45 -2.00 -4.84 10.66
C SER A 45 -1.91 -6.20 11.34
N SER A 46 -0.74 -6.81 11.26
CA SER A 46 -0.43 -8.08 11.94
C SER A 46 -0.44 -7.96 13.46
N VAL A 47 -0.33 -6.74 14.00
CA VAL A 47 -0.30 -6.47 15.45
C VAL A 47 -1.69 -6.14 15.99
N SER A 48 -2.39 -5.21 15.34
CA SER A 48 -3.65 -4.65 15.87
C SER A 48 -4.90 -5.26 15.23
N ALA A 49 -4.74 -6.09 14.18
CA ALA A 49 -5.82 -6.59 13.33
C ALA A 49 -6.69 -5.48 12.70
N ARG A 50 -6.21 -4.23 12.68
CA ARG A 50 -6.88 -3.11 12.01
C ARG A 50 -6.66 -3.20 10.51
N ARG A 51 -7.71 -2.89 9.76
CA ARG A 51 -7.69 -2.84 8.30
C ARG A 51 -7.33 -1.42 7.84
N PHE A 52 -6.47 -1.34 6.83
CA PHE A 52 -5.96 -0.12 6.24
C PHE A 52 -6.16 -0.18 4.74
N GLU A 53 -6.48 0.96 4.15
CA GLU A 53 -6.53 1.14 2.71
C GLU A 53 -5.42 2.12 2.31
N LEU A 54 -4.39 1.59 1.66
CA LEU A 54 -3.23 2.36 1.23
C LEU A 54 -3.42 2.78 -0.23
N HIS A 55 -3.35 4.09 -0.47
CA HIS A 55 -3.52 4.68 -1.78
C HIS A 55 -2.17 5.15 -2.34
N TYR A 56 -1.74 4.52 -3.44
CA TYR A 56 -0.53 4.89 -4.17
C TYR A 56 -0.94 5.54 -5.50
N ALA A 57 -0.81 6.86 -5.57
CA ALA A 57 -1.01 7.62 -6.79
C ALA A 57 0.31 8.28 -7.22
N PRO A 58 0.60 8.38 -8.52
CA PRO A 58 1.85 8.95 -9.02
C PRO A 58 2.06 10.42 -8.63
N ASP A 59 1.00 11.14 -8.29
CA ASP A 59 1.04 12.55 -7.90
C ASP A 59 0.69 12.80 -6.41
N THR A 60 0.46 11.75 -5.60
CA THR A 60 -0.06 11.93 -4.23
C THR A 60 0.81 11.22 -3.22
N ARG A 61 1.27 11.99 -2.22
CA ARG A 61 1.87 11.46 -0.98
C ARG A 61 0.86 10.49 -0.35
N ILE A 62 1.32 9.30 0.01
CA ILE A 62 0.51 8.23 0.63
C ILE A 62 -0.32 8.84 1.77
N SER A 63 -1.64 8.78 1.65
CA SER A 63 -2.56 9.19 2.71
C SER A 63 -3.11 7.93 3.35
N VAL A 64 -2.78 7.71 4.62
CA VAL A 64 -3.40 6.66 5.45
C VAL A 64 -4.61 7.32 6.13
N LEU A 65 -5.82 6.86 5.79
CA LEU A 65 -7.08 7.32 6.39
C LEU A 65 -7.46 6.44 7.59
#